data_AF-A0A1F6R8I8-F1
#
_entry.id   AF-A0A1F6R8I8-F1
#
_cell.length_a   1.000
_cell.length_b   1.000
_cell.length_c   1.000
_cell.angle_alpha   90.00
_cell.angle_beta   90.00
_cell.angle_gamma   90.00
#
_symmetry.space_group_name_H-M   'P 1'
#
loop_
_entity.id
_entity.type
_entity.pdbx_description
1 polymer ?
#
loop_
_entity_poly.entity_id
_entity_poly.type
_entity_poly.pdbx_seq_one_letter_code
_entity_poly.pdbx_strand_id
1 'polypeptide(L)'
;MIRIYEKNDAIRFSLERSLPIFLGENAEVIVTNIDQLAEIKEMIEAQKIPTIFYGFDSEISLRQQGNPAVPYFYTKYAAYFQMPSELIKWRITYDDIVNGRKIENIAVVLASKAGTKKNLIGILLHDIHPGKYGCEKGMETAKKEFGITGTIEEVRAQLEILQNQKISFAKKTMGKKIIPGVFCDMEGTLIVNDSANAEIVRKLEEYAKTRPVTIWTGGELREIYKLLRKNGITKWPLVSKYDFEGCIVETMIDDLEPEKTLALYKIKAKEYVKV
;
A
#
# COMPACT_ATOMS: atom_id res chain seq x y z
N MET A 1 -20.38 -18.49 -1.88
CA MET A 1 -20.98 -17.97 -0.63
C MET A 1 -20.37 -16.62 -0.28
N ILE A 2 -21.20 -15.58 -0.21
CA ILE A 2 -20.79 -14.20 0.14
C ILE A 2 -20.70 -14.11 1.67
N ARG A 3 -19.54 -13.73 2.21
CA ARG A 3 -19.32 -13.54 3.67
C ARG A 3 -19.12 -12.06 3.95
N ILE A 4 -19.97 -11.46 4.79
CA ILE A 4 -19.95 -10.02 5.08
C ILE A 4 -19.50 -9.78 6.52
N TYR A 5 -18.45 -8.97 6.69
CA TYR A 5 -17.91 -8.54 7.97
C TYR A 5 -18.16 -7.04 8.15
N GLU A 6 -19.28 -6.73 8.80
CA GLU A 6 -19.73 -5.36 9.08
C GLU A 6 -20.46 -5.34 10.42
N LYS A 7 -20.06 -4.41 11.29
CA LYS A 7 -20.61 -4.20 12.63
C LYS A 7 -21.89 -3.38 12.59
N ASN A 8 -22.05 -2.51 11.58
CA ASN A 8 -23.26 -1.74 11.38
C ASN A 8 -24.33 -2.58 10.68
N ASP A 9 -25.36 -2.99 11.42
CA ASP A 9 -26.44 -3.83 10.92
C ASP A 9 -27.13 -3.24 9.67
N ALA A 10 -27.35 -1.93 9.60
CA ALA A 10 -28.02 -1.31 8.46
C ALA A 10 -27.18 -1.42 7.17
N ILE A 11 -25.86 -1.22 7.27
CA ILE A 11 -24.94 -1.41 6.15
C ILE A 11 -24.87 -2.90 5.78
N ARG A 12 -24.74 -3.79 6.77
CA ARG A 12 -24.70 -5.24 6.56
C ARG A 12 -25.94 -5.73 5.80
N PHE A 13 -27.14 -5.39 6.26
CA PHE A 13 -28.40 -5.78 5.61
C PHE A 13 -28.52 -5.22 4.19
N SER A 14 -28.05 -3.99 3.96
CA SER A 14 -28.04 -3.40 2.62
C SER A 14 -27.14 -4.18 1.66
N LEU A 15 -25.95 -4.58 2.12
CA LEU A 15 -25.01 -5.40 1.36
C LEU A 15 -25.55 -6.82 1.12
N GLU A 16 -26.09 -7.47 2.15
CA GLU A 16 -26.70 -8.81 2.06
C GLU A 16 -27.79 -8.87 0.99
N ARG A 17 -28.63 -7.83 0.89
CA ARG A 17 -29.68 -7.74 -0.12
C ARG A 17 -29.14 -7.47 -1.52
N SER A 18 -28.12 -6.62 -1.62
CA SER A 18 -27.67 -6.08 -2.91
C SER A 18 -26.63 -6.97 -3.58
N LEU A 19 -25.64 -7.46 -2.84
CA LEU A 19 -24.50 -8.17 -3.42
C LEU A 19 -24.85 -9.44 -4.21
N PRO A 20 -25.81 -10.30 -3.80
CA PRO A 20 -26.22 -11.45 -4.61
C PRO A 20 -26.72 -11.06 -6.01
N ILE A 21 -27.36 -9.89 -6.15
CA ILE A 21 -27.84 -9.37 -7.44
C ILE A 21 -26.66 -8.99 -8.34
N PHE A 22 -25.62 -8.38 -7.77
CA PHE A 22 -24.48 -7.88 -8.55
C PHE A 22 -23.40 -8.92 -8.79
N LEU A 23 -23.08 -9.75 -7.80
CA LEU A 23 -22.00 -10.73 -7.85
C LEU A 23 -22.49 -12.14 -8.22
N GLY A 24 -23.80 -12.40 -8.07
CA GLY A 24 -24.40 -13.72 -8.20
C GLY A 24 -24.52 -14.44 -6.86
N GLU A 25 -25.61 -15.20 -6.68
CA GLU A 25 -25.94 -15.90 -5.44
C GLU A 25 -24.85 -16.89 -4.97
N ASN A 26 -24.09 -17.44 -5.92
CA ASN A 26 -23.04 -18.42 -5.64
C ASN A 26 -21.64 -17.81 -5.49
N ALA A 27 -21.48 -16.49 -5.63
CA ALA A 27 -20.17 -15.83 -5.55
C ALA A 27 -19.43 -16.18 -4.24
N GLU A 28 -18.17 -16.57 -4.34
CA GLU A 28 -17.29 -16.79 -3.19
C GLU A 28 -16.42 -15.56 -2.99
N VAL A 29 -16.78 -14.75 -1.99
CA VAL A 29 -16.14 -13.46 -1.72
C VAL A 29 -16.31 -13.08 -0.26
N ILE A 30 -15.27 -12.49 0.30
CA ILE A 30 -15.31 -11.78 1.58
C ILE A 30 -15.56 -10.30 1.28
N VAL A 31 -16.58 -9.72 1.89
CA VAL A 31 -16.82 -8.29 1.87
C VAL A 31 -16.65 -7.76 3.28
N THR A 32 -15.80 -6.76 3.47
CA THR A 32 -15.41 -6.33 4.81
C THR A 32 -15.18 -4.84 4.88
N ASN A 33 -15.63 -4.24 5.98
CA ASN A 33 -15.18 -2.91 6.36
C ASN A 33 -13.68 -2.99 6.72
N ILE A 34 -12.89 -1.97 6.38
CA ILE A 34 -11.45 -1.90 6.69
C ILE A 34 -11.13 -2.09 8.18
N ASP A 35 -12.04 -1.67 9.07
CA ASP A 35 -11.86 -1.77 10.52
C ASP A 35 -12.02 -3.20 11.05
N GLN A 36 -12.51 -4.13 10.23
CA GLN A 36 -12.66 -5.55 10.57
C GLN A 36 -11.49 -6.42 10.10
N LEU A 37 -10.40 -5.82 9.61
CA LEU A 37 -9.23 -6.58 9.11
C LEU A 37 -8.75 -7.64 10.11
N ALA A 38 -8.73 -7.34 11.40
CA ALA A 38 -8.21 -8.25 12.42
C ALA A 38 -8.99 -9.59 12.47
N GLU A 39 -10.29 -9.57 12.14
CA GLU A 39 -11.19 -10.72 12.18
C GLU A 39 -10.99 -11.66 10.97
N ILE A 40 -10.46 -11.13 9.87
CA ILE A 40 -10.36 -11.85 8.59
C ILE A 40 -8.92 -12.03 8.09
N LYS A 41 -7.94 -11.40 8.75
CA LYS A 41 -6.54 -11.35 8.30
C LYS A 41 -5.99 -12.73 7.97
N GLU A 42 -6.18 -13.70 8.86
CA GLU A 42 -5.69 -15.06 8.68
C GLU A 42 -6.35 -15.75 7.48
N MET A 43 -7.66 -15.52 7.28
CA MET A 43 -8.38 -16.08 6.13
C MET A 43 -7.85 -15.53 4.81
N ILE A 44 -7.59 -14.22 4.75
CA ILE A 44 -7.03 -13.57 3.57
C ILE A 44 -5.63 -14.13 3.26
N GLU A 45 -4.77 -14.20 4.27
CA GLU A 45 -3.37 -14.61 4.11
C GLU A 45 -3.22 -16.10 3.78
N ALA A 46 -4.06 -16.96 4.36
CA ALA A 46 -3.99 -18.42 4.16
C ALA A 46 -4.77 -18.89 2.93
N GLN A 47 -5.99 -18.39 2.72
CA GLN A 47 -6.93 -18.97 1.74
C GLN A 47 -6.98 -18.17 0.43
N LYS A 48 -6.47 -16.93 0.41
CA LYS A 48 -6.46 -16.04 -0.77
C LYS A 48 -7.84 -15.88 -1.41
N ILE A 49 -8.90 -15.92 -0.59
CA ILE A 49 -10.28 -15.75 -1.04
C ILE A 49 -10.43 -14.32 -1.61
N PRO A 50 -11.16 -14.14 -2.74
CA PRO A 50 -11.50 -12.82 -3.25
C PRO A 50 -12.06 -11.94 -2.13
N THR A 51 -11.45 -10.79 -1.91
CA THR A 51 -11.79 -9.91 -0.78
C THR A 51 -12.04 -8.49 -1.25
N ILE A 52 -13.21 -7.96 -0.95
CA ILE A 52 -13.55 -6.56 -1.20
C ILE A 52 -13.57 -5.83 0.13
N PHE A 53 -12.58 -4.96 0.31
CA PHE A 53 -12.56 -3.98 1.38
C PHE A 53 -13.41 -2.77 1.00
N TYR A 54 -14.06 -2.18 1.99
CA TYR A 54 -14.68 -0.86 1.84
C TYR A 54 -14.53 -0.01 3.10
N GLY A 55 -14.70 1.29 2.93
CA GLY A 55 -14.59 2.28 4.01
C GLY A 55 -15.03 3.65 3.51
N PHE A 56 -15.01 4.65 4.36
CA PHE A 56 -15.44 6.01 4.01
C PHE A 56 -14.28 6.94 3.64
N ASP A 57 -13.07 6.60 4.09
CA ASP A 57 -11.86 7.34 3.78
C ASP A 57 -11.35 7.07 2.36
N SER A 58 -10.65 8.05 1.77
CA SER A 58 -9.93 7.78 0.53
C SER A 58 -8.76 6.84 0.77
N GLU A 59 -8.41 6.02 -0.22
CA GLU A 59 -7.21 5.16 -0.19
C GLU A 59 -5.94 5.96 0.13
N ILE A 60 -5.83 7.18 -0.41
CA ILE A 60 -4.70 8.10 -0.15
C ILE A 60 -4.64 8.46 1.33
N SER A 61 -5.78 8.81 1.94
CA SER A 61 -5.88 9.11 3.38
C SER A 61 -5.42 7.90 4.21
N LEU A 62 -5.97 6.72 3.91
CA LEU A 62 -5.66 5.48 4.62
C LEU A 62 -4.17 5.14 4.54
N ARG A 63 -3.55 5.33 3.37
CA ARG A 63 -2.10 5.12 3.20
C ARG A 63 -1.28 6.11 4.03
N GLN A 64 -1.65 7.38 4.05
CA GLN A 64 -0.97 8.40 4.84
C GLN A 64 -1.09 8.15 6.35
N GLN A 65 -2.20 7.55 6.78
CA GLN A 65 -2.41 7.09 8.16
C GLN A 65 -1.69 5.76 8.47
N GLY A 66 -1.14 5.09 7.46
CA GLY A 66 -0.51 3.77 7.58
C GLY A 66 -1.48 2.66 7.99
N ASN A 67 -2.75 2.77 7.56
CA ASN A 67 -3.79 1.80 7.90
C ASN A 67 -3.38 0.38 7.47
N PRO A 68 -3.50 -0.63 8.35
CA PRO A 68 -2.99 -1.98 8.11
C PRO A 68 -3.72 -2.73 6.98
N ALA A 69 -4.88 -2.26 6.51
CA ALA A 69 -5.62 -2.87 5.40
C ALA A 69 -5.04 -2.46 4.03
N VAL A 70 -4.37 -1.31 3.93
CA VAL A 70 -3.84 -0.76 2.66
C VAL A 70 -2.97 -1.74 1.88
N PRO A 71 -2.02 -2.49 2.50
CA PRO A 71 -1.24 -3.47 1.77
C PRO A 71 -2.08 -4.49 1.00
N TYR A 72 -3.28 -4.85 1.48
CA TYR A 72 -4.10 -5.87 0.84
C TYR A 72 -4.77 -5.36 -0.43
N PHE A 73 -5.06 -4.05 -0.53
CA PHE A 73 -5.77 -3.46 -1.68
C PHE A 73 -5.01 -3.66 -3.01
N TYR A 74 -3.69 -3.80 -2.91
CA TYR A 74 -2.78 -3.96 -4.04
C TYR A 74 -2.41 -5.41 -4.33
N THR A 75 -2.96 -6.38 -3.59
CA THR A 75 -2.76 -7.82 -3.85
C THR A 75 -3.65 -8.29 -5.00
N LYS A 76 -3.30 -9.42 -5.62
CA LYS A 76 -4.10 -9.98 -6.73
C LYS A 76 -5.51 -10.44 -6.35
N TYR A 77 -5.78 -10.66 -5.06
CA TYR A 77 -7.04 -11.24 -4.57
C TYR A 77 -7.89 -10.26 -3.77
N ALA A 78 -7.45 -9.01 -3.58
CA ALA A 78 -8.22 -8.04 -2.83
C ALA A 78 -8.22 -6.65 -3.46
N ALA A 79 -9.27 -5.88 -3.16
CA ALA A 79 -9.44 -4.50 -3.63
C ALA A 79 -10.12 -3.65 -2.55
N TYR A 80 -10.05 -2.33 -2.70
CA TYR A 80 -10.73 -1.37 -1.83
C TYR A 80 -11.68 -0.47 -2.60
N PHE A 81 -12.82 -0.16 -1.99
CA PHE A 81 -13.74 0.86 -2.47
C PHE A 81 -14.10 1.86 -1.38
N GLN A 82 -13.87 3.13 -1.68
CA GLN A 82 -14.38 4.23 -0.87
C GLN A 82 -15.90 4.36 -1.08
N MET A 83 -16.65 4.47 0.02
CA MET A 83 -18.08 4.73 0.03
C MET A 83 -18.40 6.22 -0.05
N PRO A 84 -19.48 6.61 -0.74
CA PRO A 84 -20.35 5.75 -1.55
C PRO A 84 -19.66 5.26 -2.84
N SER A 85 -19.94 4.04 -3.26
CA SER A 85 -19.43 3.46 -4.52
C SER A 85 -20.52 2.74 -5.31
N GLU A 86 -20.33 2.66 -6.62
CA GLU A 86 -21.22 1.89 -7.48
C GLU A 86 -20.90 0.40 -7.40
N LEU A 87 -21.88 -0.43 -7.04
CA LEU A 87 -21.71 -1.89 -6.93
C LEU A 87 -21.33 -2.57 -8.26
N ILE A 88 -21.55 -1.92 -9.41
CA ILE A 88 -21.05 -2.44 -10.68
C ILE A 88 -19.52 -2.46 -10.74
N LYS A 89 -18.85 -1.49 -10.11
CA LYS A 89 -17.39 -1.44 -10.02
C LYS A 89 -16.86 -2.59 -9.15
N TRP A 90 -17.63 -2.98 -8.13
CA TRP A 90 -17.34 -4.13 -7.27
C TRP A 90 -17.42 -5.42 -8.06
N ARG A 91 -18.47 -5.60 -8.86
CA ARG A 91 -18.63 -6.75 -9.76
C ARG A 91 -17.47 -6.88 -10.73
N ILE A 92 -17.15 -5.81 -11.46
CA ILE A 92 -16.05 -5.82 -12.44
C ILE A 92 -14.73 -6.23 -11.76
N THR A 93 -14.47 -5.67 -10.57
CA THR A 93 -13.24 -5.97 -9.83
C THR A 93 -13.24 -7.40 -9.27
N TYR A 94 -14.39 -7.89 -8.79
CA TYR A 94 -14.56 -9.29 -8.39
C TYR A 94 -14.26 -10.23 -9.56
N ASP A 95 -14.84 -9.95 -10.73
CA ASP A 95 -14.61 -10.72 -11.95
C ASP A 95 -13.13 -10.70 -12.34
N ASP A 96 -12.45 -9.55 -12.23
CA ASP A 96 -11.01 -9.45 -12.48
C ASP A 96 -10.16 -10.25 -11.48
N ILE A 97 -10.57 -10.31 -10.21
CA ILE A 97 -9.90 -11.12 -9.19
C ILE A 97 -10.05 -12.61 -9.50
N VAL A 98 -11.29 -13.10 -9.68
CA VAL A 98 -11.55 -14.55 -9.86
C VAL A 98 -10.99 -15.08 -11.17
N ASN A 99 -10.92 -14.23 -12.21
CA ASN A 99 -10.32 -14.59 -13.50
C ASN A 99 -8.81 -14.32 -13.56
N GLY A 100 -8.18 -13.89 -12.46
CA GLY A 100 -6.73 -13.65 -12.40
C GLY A 100 -6.23 -12.48 -13.25
N ARG A 101 -7.12 -11.55 -13.64
CA ARG A 101 -6.77 -10.35 -14.41
C ARG A 101 -6.29 -9.19 -13.53
N LYS A 102 -6.61 -9.20 -12.23
CA LYS A 102 -6.13 -8.18 -11.30
C LYS A 102 -4.61 -8.26 -11.15
N ILE A 103 -3.93 -7.17 -11.53
CA ILE A 103 -2.47 -7.04 -11.41
C ILE A 103 -2.10 -6.64 -9.98
N GLU A 104 -1.21 -7.41 -9.36
CA GLU A 104 -0.64 -7.08 -8.05
C GLU A 104 0.42 -5.98 -8.16
N ASN A 105 0.39 -5.01 -7.25
CA ASN A 105 1.42 -3.98 -7.15
C ASN A 105 2.28 -4.19 -5.89
N ILE A 106 3.27 -5.08 -6.00
CA ILE A 106 4.18 -5.46 -4.90
C ILE A 106 4.89 -4.24 -4.31
N ALA A 107 5.23 -3.25 -5.12
CA ALA A 107 5.90 -2.04 -4.63
C ALA A 107 5.07 -1.33 -3.57
N VAL A 108 3.79 -1.11 -3.84
CA VAL A 108 2.90 -0.43 -2.90
C VAL A 108 2.59 -1.29 -1.68
N VAL A 109 2.51 -2.62 -1.85
CA VAL A 109 2.41 -3.55 -0.71
C VAL A 109 3.61 -3.36 0.23
N LEU A 110 4.83 -3.32 -0.32
CA LEU A 110 6.05 -3.16 0.47
C LEU A 110 6.13 -1.78 1.14
N ALA A 111 5.85 -0.70 0.39
CA ALA A 111 5.85 0.66 0.93
C ALA A 111 4.79 0.85 2.02
N SER A 112 3.59 0.30 1.82
CA SER A 112 2.51 0.38 2.81
C SER A 112 2.85 -0.41 4.07
N LYS A 113 3.42 -1.61 3.95
CA LYS A 113 3.90 -2.39 5.10
C LYS A 113 5.02 -1.66 5.87
N ALA A 114 5.92 -1.00 5.16
CA ALA A 114 6.95 -0.16 5.76
C ALA A 114 6.32 0.99 6.58
N GLY A 115 5.36 1.70 5.98
CA GLY A 115 4.60 2.76 6.62
C GLY A 115 3.84 2.30 7.87
N THR A 116 3.10 1.18 7.77
CA THR A 116 2.38 0.59 8.91
C THR A 116 3.33 0.23 10.04
N LYS A 117 4.50 -0.37 9.75
CA LYS A 117 5.50 -0.67 10.79
C LYS A 117 6.09 0.59 11.42
N LYS A 118 6.38 1.61 10.62
CA LYS A 118 6.90 2.89 11.12
C LYS A 118 5.88 3.59 12.04
N ASN A 119 4.61 3.59 11.66
CA ASN A 119 3.54 4.15 12.47
C ASN A 119 3.35 3.34 13.76
N LEU A 120 3.42 2.01 13.69
CA LEU A 120 3.37 1.15 14.87
C LEU A 120 4.53 1.45 15.83
N ILE A 121 5.75 1.65 15.35
CA ILE A 121 6.88 2.08 16.19
C ILE A 121 6.56 3.40 16.89
N GLY A 122 6.00 4.39 16.18
CA GLY A 122 5.59 5.67 16.77
C GLY A 122 4.54 5.52 17.88
N ILE A 123 3.53 4.67 17.66
CA ILE A 123 2.50 4.34 18.66
C ILE A 123 3.14 3.65 19.87
N LEU A 124 4.00 2.65 19.65
CA LEU A 124 4.67 1.95 20.74
C LEU A 124 5.59 2.88 21.53
N LEU A 125 6.29 3.82 20.90
CA LEU A 125 7.09 4.83 21.59
C LEU A 125 6.24 5.81 22.40
N HIS A 126 5.00 6.07 21.99
CA HIS A 126 4.06 6.86 22.81
C HIS A 126 3.50 6.05 23.98
N ASP A 127 3.21 4.77 23.75
CA ASP A 127 2.53 3.91 24.73
C ASP A 127 3.49 3.35 25.78
N ILE A 128 4.73 3.06 25.41
CA ILE A 128 5.81 2.56 26.26
C ILE A 128 6.63 3.76 26.77
N HIS A 129 6.06 4.46 27.76
CA HIS A 129 6.70 5.58 28.42
C HIS A 129 7.15 5.21 29.85
N PRO A 130 8.39 5.53 30.26
CA PRO A 130 8.84 5.30 31.63
C PRO A 130 7.89 5.93 32.64
N GLY A 131 7.46 5.16 33.65
CA GLY A 131 6.53 5.62 34.69
C GLY A 131 5.04 5.64 34.30
N LYS A 132 4.67 5.23 33.07
CA LYS A 132 3.27 5.05 32.67
C LYS A 132 2.80 3.64 33.01
N TYR A 133 1.73 3.53 33.80
CA TYR A 133 1.04 2.25 34.05
C TYR A 133 0.31 1.77 32.79
N GLY A 134 0.15 0.45 32.61
CA GLY A 134 -0.62 -0.10 31.48
C GLY A 134 0.17 -0.32 30.19
N CYS A 135 1.51 -0.43 30.26
CA CYS A 135 2.35 -0.60 29.07
C CYS A 135 2.46 -2.06 28.59
N GLU A 136 1.84 -3.02 29.28
CA GLU A 136 1.97 -4.46 29.03
C GLU A 136 1.57 -4.82 27.59
N LYS A 137 0.46 -4.27 27.11
CA LYS A 137 0.00 -4.48 25.73
C LYS A 137 0.98 -3.93 24.69
N GLY A 138 1.62 -2.80 24.98
CA GLY A 138 2.65 -2.22 24.13
C GLY A 138 3.89 -3.12 24.08
N MET A 139 4.33 -3.61 25.24
CA MET A 139 5.46 -4.53 25.36
C MET A 139 5.20 -5.87 24.64
N GLU A 140 4.02 -6.45 24.79
CA GLU A 140 3.60 -7.65 24.06
C GLU A 140 3.59 -7.43 22.54
N THR A 141 3.11 -6.27 22.10
CA THR A 141 3.08 -5.91 20.68
C THR A 141 4.49 -5.72 20.13
N ALA A 142 5.40 -5.09 20.89
CA ALA A 142 6.81 -4.93 20.51
C ALA A 142 7.50 -6.29 20.34
N LYS A 143 7.25 -7.22 21.27
CA LYS A 143 7.74 -8.61 21.18
C LYS A 143 7.19 -9.31 19.95
N LYS A 144 5.88 -9.24 19.72
CA LYS A 144 5.21 -9.94 18.61
C LYS A 144 5.66 -9.43 17.24
N GLU A 145 5.69 -8.12 17.04
CA GLU A 145 5.86 -7.50 15.72
C GLU A 145 7.33 -7.22 15.34
N PHE A 146 8.20 -7.10 16.35
CA PHE A 146 9.60 -6.73 16.18
C PHE A 146 10.59 -7.67 16.89
N GLY A 147 10.12 -8.61 17.72
CA GLY A 147 10.99 -9.53 18.47
C GLY A 147 11.73 -8.86 19.63
N ILE A 148 11.30 -7.68 20.07
CA ILE A 148 11.96 -6.89 21.10
C ILE A 148 11.44 -7.30 22.48
N THR A 149 12.35 -7.60 23.40
CA THR A 149 12.05 -7.94 24.80
C THR A 149 13.02 -7.25 25.74
N GLY A 150 12.62 -6.98 26.98
CA GLY A 150 13.46 -6.33 27.99
C GLY A 150 12.63 -5.50 28.97
N THR A 151 13.29 -4.62 29.72
CA THR A 151 12.65 -3.57 30.51
C THR A 151 12.01 -2.51 29.61
N ILE A 152 11.18 -1.62 30.17
CA ILE A 152 10.55 -0.51 29.44
C ILE A 152 11.61 0.33 28.71
N GLU A 153 12.72 0.63 29.40
CA GLU A 153 13.83 1.42 28.88
C GLU A 153 14.56 0.69 27.74
N GLU A 154 14.82 -0.61 27.90
CA GLU A 154 15.49 -1.42 26.88
C GLU A 154 14.64 -1.56 25.60
N VAL A 155 13.33 -1.82 25.76
CA VAL A 155 12.41 -1.93 24.63
C VAL A 155 12.28 -0.59 23.92
N ARG A 156 12.15 0.50 24.66
CA ARG A 156 12.05 1.85 24.10
C ARG A 156 13.32 2.22 23.33
N ALA A 157 14.51 2.01 23.89
CA ALA A 157 15.78 2.29 23.21
C ALA A 157 15.90 1.53 21.88
N GLN A 158 15.49 0.26 21.84
CA GLN A 158 15.49 -0.53 20.61
C GLN A 158 14.47 0.00 19.58
N LEU A 159 13.29 0.45 20.01
CA LEU A 159 12.29 1.07 19.13
C LEU A 159 12.79 2.41 18.56
N GLU A 160 13.49 3.23 19.35
CA GLU A 160 14.10 4.49 18.89
C GLU A 160 15.22 4.21 17.85
N ILE A 161 16.02 3.17 18.06
CA ILE A 161 16.99 2.71 17.06
C ILE A 161 16.27 2.32 15.76
N LEU A 162 15.20 1.53 15.82
CA LEU A 162 14.43 1.13 14.64
C LEU A 162 13.77 2.32 13.94
N GLN A 163 13.28 3.31 14.68
CA GLN A 163 12.67 4.52 14.13
C GLN A 163 13.69 5.35 13.32
N ASN A 164 14.94 5.38 13.80
CA ASN A 164 16.04 6.15 13.21
C ASN A 164 16.81 5.38 12.12
N GLN A 165 16.67 4.06 12.07
CA GLN A 165 17.29 3.23 11.04
C GLN A 165 16.65 3.50 9.67
N LYS A 166 17.45 3.96 8.71
CA LYS A 166 17.10 4.05 7.28
C LYS A 166 17.11 2.69 6.59
N ILE A 167 16.67 1.62 7.25
CA ILE A 167 16.63 0.31 6.61
C ILE A 167 15.34 0.21 5.81
N SER A 168 15.46 0.20 4.48
CA SER A 168 14.34 -0.09 3.58
C SER A 168 13.73 -1.46 3.92
N PHE A 169 12.45 -1.45 4.32
CA PHE A 169 11.67 -2.67 4.52
C PHE A 169 11.61 -3.49 3.23
N ALA A 170 11.45 -2.83 2.09
CA ALA A 170 11.46 -3.46 0.77
C ALA A 170 12.76 -4.25 0.54
N LYS A 171 13.92 -3.67 0.86
CA LYS A 171 15.21 -4.36 0.75
C LYS A 171 15.31 -5.57 1.67
N LYS A 172 14.84 -5.46 2.91
CA LYS A 172 14.82 -6.59 3.86
C LYS A 172 13.96 -7.74 3.34
N THR A 173 12.82 -7.45 2.71
CA THR A 173 11.90 -8.47 2.20
C THR A 173 12.33 -9.05 0.85
N MET A 174 12.81 -8.20 -0.07
CA MET A 174 13.13 -8.60 -1.44
C MET A 174 14.58 -9.08 -1.60
N GLY A 175 15.50 -8.62 -0.75
CA GLY A 175 16.92 -8.91 -0.86
C GLY A 175 17.47 -8.47 -2.22
N LYS A 176 17.94 -9.44 -3.02
CA LYS A 176 18.45 -9.21 -4.38
C LYS A 176 17.41 -9.45 -5.48
N LYS A 177 16.16 -9.80 -5.14
CA LYS A 177 15.09 -10.02 -6.13
C LYS A 177 14.66 -8.70 -6.76
N ILE A 178 14.23 -8.79 -8.01
CA ILE A 178 13.68 -7.66 -8.76
C ILE A 178 12.24 -7.43 -8.30
N ILE A 179 11.90 -6.18 -7.96
CA ILE A 179 10.52 -5.77 -7.73
C ILE A 179 9.87 -5.52 -9.10
N PRO A 180 8.84 -6.29 -9.48
CA PRO A 180 8.20 -6.15 -10.78
C PRO A 180 7.39 -4.86 -10.88
N GLY A 181 7.26 -4.34 -12.09
CA GLY A 181 6.47 -3.15 -12.39
C GLY A 181 7.23 -2.02 -13.05
N VAL A 182 6.49 -0.97 -13.35
CA VAL A 182 7.00 0.27 -13.92
C VAL A 182 6.97 1.36 -12.87
N PHE A 183 8.11 2.01 -12.69
CA PHE A 183 8.35 3.00 -11.67
C PHE A 183 8.69 4.32 -12.34
N CYS A 184 7.79 5.28 -12.23
CA CYS A 184 7.94 6.58 -12.89
C CYS A 184 8.26 7.64 -11.86
N ASP A 185 9.36 8.34 -12.04
CA ASP A 185 9.62 9.54 -11.27
C ASP A 185 8.55 10.61 -11.53
N MET A 186 8.34 11.45 -10.52
CA MET A 186 7.34 12.48 -10.57
C MET A 186 7.93 13.80 -11.05
N GLU A 187 8.85 14.36 -10.28
CA GLU A 187 9.46 15.66 -10.56
C GLU A 187 10.35 15.58 -11.80
N GLY A 188 10.22 16.49 -12.77
CA GLY A 188 11.06 16.53 -13.97
C GLY A 188 10.73 15.45 -15.02
N THR A 189 10.02 14.40 -14.62
CA THR A 189 9.65 13.25 -15.47
C THR A 189 8.16 13.26 -15.82
N LEU A 190 7.28 12.92 -14.86
CA LEU A 190 5.83 12.87 -15.07
C LEU A 190 5.22 14.27 -15.03
N ILE A 191 5.72 15.13 -14.16
CA ILE A 191 5.32 16.53 -14.03
C ILE A 191 6.51 17.42 -14.39
N VAL A 192 6.34 18.22 -15.43
CA VAL A 192 7.33 19.19 -15.92
C VAL A 192 6.69 20.56 -15.89
N ASN A 193 7.32 21.52 -15.20
CA ASN A 193 6.79 22.89 -15.04
C ASN A 193 5.31 22.91 -14.58
N ASP A 194 5.01 22.20 -13.48
CA ASP A 194 3.68 22.03 -12.90
C ASP A 194 2.60 21.36 -13.77
N SER A 195 2.98 20.85 -14.94
CA SER A 195 2.08 20.25 -15.93
C SER A 195 2.41 18.79 -16.20
N ALA A 196 1.38 17.96 -16.42
CA ALA A 196 1.58 16.56 -16.80
C ALA A 196 2.28 16.42 -18.16
N ASN A 197 3.34 15.61 -18.20
CA ASN A 197 3.99 15.21 -19.43
C ASN A 197 3.12 14.16 -20.17
N ALA A 198 2.42 14.62 -21.20
CA ALA A 198 1.44 13.80 -21.94
C ALA A 198 2.05 12.55 -22.59
N GLU A 199 3.32 12.60 -23.01
CA GLU A 199 4.01 11.44 -23.58
C GLU A 199 4.21 10.35 -22.52
N ILE A 200 4.68 10.74 -21.34
CA ILE A 200 4.90 9.82 -20.22
C ILE A 200 3.58 9.25 -19.73
N VAL A 201 2.53 10.08 -19.60
CA VAL A 201 1.18 9.61 -19.24
C VAL A 201 0.70 8.51 -20.20
N ARG A 202 0.84 8.69 -21.52
CA ARG A 202 0.47 7.67 -22.51
C ARG A 202 1.31 6.39 -22.38
N LYS A 203 2.63 6.51 -22.19
CA LYS A 203 3.50 5.34 -21.95
C LYS A 203 3.07 4.56 -20.70
N LEU A 204 2.75 5.26 -19.62
CA LEU A 204 2.26 4.64 -18.39
C LEU A 204 0.90 3.96 -18.57
N GLU A 205 0.00 4.51 -19.37
CA GLU A 205 -1.28 3.88 -19.72
C GLU A 205 -1.10 2.57 -20.47
N GLU A 206 -0.18 2.52 -21.43
CA GLU A 206 0.15 1.29 -22.14
C GLU A 206 0.75 0.24 -21.20
N TYR A 207 1.68 0.64 -20.32
CA TYR A 207 2.24 -0.29 -19.33
C TYR A 207 1.21 -0.81 -18.32
N ALA A 208 0.27 0.05 -17.89
CA ALA A 208 -0.75 -0.32 -16.91
C ALA A 208 -1.69 -1.44 -17.40
N LYS A 209 -1.74 -1.73 -18.71
CA LYS A 209 -2.53 -2.84 -19.25
C LYS A 209 -2.01 -4.22 -18.82
N THR A 210 -0.71 -4.34 -18.53
CA THR A 210 -0.05 -5.64 -18.28
C THR A 210 0.88 -5.65 -17.07
N ARG A 211 1.31 -4.48 -16.58
CA ARG A 211 2.24 -4.35 -15.47
C ARG A 211 1.75 -3.30 -14.46
N PRO A 212 2.07 -3.47 -13.16
CA PRO A 212 1.72 -2.47 -12.18
C PRO A 212 2.55 -1.20 -12.42
N VAL A 213 1.89 -0.05 -12.42
CA VAL A 213 2.53 1.27 -12.49
C VAL A 213 2.53 1.91 -11.11
N THR A 214 3.66 2.47 -10.72
CA THR A 214 3.86 3.18 -9.46
C THR A 214 4.56 4.50 -9.72
N ILE A 215 4.03 5.59 -9.17
CA ILE A 215 4.68 6.89 -9.20
C ILE A 215 5.64 6.98 -8.01
N TRP A 216 6.81 7.53 -8.25
CA TRP A 216 7.88 7.71 -7.28
C TRP A 216 8.24 9.17 -7.14
N THR A 217 8.69 9.51 -5.94
CA THR A 217 9.17 10.85 -5.61
C THR A 217 10.25 10.75 -4.54
N GLY A 218 11.22 11.67 -4.59
CA GLY A 218 12.12 11.97 -3.48
C GLY A 218 11.58 13.06 -2.53
N GLY A 219 10.48 13.70 -2.88
CA GLY A 219 9.87 14.82 -2.17
C GLY A 219 8.89 14.45 -1.07
N GLU A 220 8.22 15.47 -0.53
CA GLU A 220 7.19 15.31 0.49
C GLU A 220 5.88 14.82 -0.15
N LEU A 221 5.41 13.64 0.28
CA LEU A 221 4.30 12.95 -0.37
C LEU A 221 3.01 13.79 -0.44
N ARG A 222 2.63 14.53 0.61
CA ARG A 222 1.37 15.28 0.63
C ARG A 222 1.34 16.40 -0.41
N GLU A 223 2.43 17.14 -0.57
CA GLU A 223 2.51 18.20 -1.59
C GLU A 223 2.49 17.61 -3.01
N ILE A 224 3.21 16.51 -3.22
CA ILE A 224 3.24 15.80 -4.50
C ILE A 224 1.87 15.23 -4.87
N TYR A 225 1.10 14.71 -3.89
CA TYR A 225 -0.29 14.30 -4.11
C TYR A 225 -1.19 15.43 -4.61
N LYS A 226 -1.07 16.63 -4.03
CA LYS A 226 -1.86 17.79 -4.47
C LYS A 226 -1.55 18.13 -5.93
N LEU A 227 -0.28 18.06 -6.33
CA LEU A 227 0.14 18.36 -7.69
C LEU A 227 -0.35 17.31 -8.70
N LEU A 228 -0.27 16.02 -8.36
CA LEU A 228 -0.83 14.93 -9.18
C LEU A 228 -2.34 15.07 -9.34
N ARG A 229 -3.07 15.37 -8.25
CA ARG A 229 -4.53 15.58 -8.29
C ARG A 229 -4.91 16.78 -9.14
N LYS A 230 -4.18 17.90 -9.03
CA LYS A 230 -4.36 19.10 -9.86
C LYS A 230 -4.23 18.77 -11.36
N ASN A 231 -3.35 17.84 -11.69
CA ASN A 231 -3.10 17.37 -13.05
C ASN A 231 -3.97 16.17 -13.49
N GLY A 232 -4.96 15.76 -12.69
CA GLY A 232 -5.85 14.63 -13.03
C GLY A 232 -5.21 13.25 -12.93
N ILE A 233 -4.04 13.12 -12.32
CA ILE A 233 -3.32 11.86 -12.15
C ILE A 233 -3.66 11.26 -10.78
N THR A 234 -4.70 10.43 -10.73
CA THR A 234 -5.16 9.80 -9.47
C THR A 234 -5.18 8.28 -9.50
N LYS A 235 -5.02 7.68 -10.69
CA LYS A 235 -5.12 6.22 -10.90
C LYS A 235 -3.88 5.43 -10.49
N TRP A 236 -2.72 6.09 -10.42
CA TRP A 236 -1.47 5.42 -10.05
C TRP A 236 -1.06 5.79 -8.62
N PRO A 237 -0.67 4.79 -7.82
CA PRO A 237 -0.23 5.02 -6.44
C PRO A 237 1.11 5.75 -6.42
N LEU A 238 1.26 6.69 -5.49
CA LEU A 238 2.50 7.42 -5.24
C LEU A 238 3.18 6.89 -3.98
N VAL A 239 4.47 6.58 -4.06
CA VAL A 239 5.28 6.12 -2.93
C VAL A 239 6.66 6.80 -2.93
N SER A 240 7.36 6.75 -1.81
CA SER A 240 8.68 7.38 -1.66
C SER A 240 9.78 6.51 -2.24
N LYS A 241 10.74 7.11 -2.97
CA LYS A 241 11.97 6.42 -3.42
C LYS A 241 12.76 5.84 -2.23
N TYR A 242 12.73 6.52 -1.08
CA TYR A 242 13.46 6.08 0.12
C TYR A 242 12.95 4.75 0.70
N ASP A 243 11.69 4.38 0.43
CA ASP A 243 11.15 3.09 0.85
C ASP A 243 11.82 1.91 0.14
N PHE A 244 12.52 2.17 -0.97
CA PHE A 244 13.16 1.18 -1.84
C PHE A 244 14.69 1.24 -1.83
N GLU A 245 15.31 1.97 -0.89
CA GLU A 245 16.77 2.10 -0.82
C GLU A 245 17.47 0.73 -0.89
N GLY A 246 18.36 0.56 -1.87
CA GLY A 246 19.12 -0.68 -2.06
C GLY A 246 18.38 -1.81 -2.79
N CYS A 247 17.19 -1.56 -3.35
CA CYS A 247 16.43 -2.54 -4.13
C CYS A 247 16.83 -2.53 -5.62
N ILE A 248 16.40 -3.59 -6.32
CA ILE A 248 16.43 -3.67 -7.78
C ILE A 248 14.98 -3.67 -8.28
N VAL A 249 14.64 -2.82 -9.24
CA VAL A 249 13.32 -2.75 -9.86
C VAL A 249 13.36 -3.13 -11.33
N GLU A 250 12.20 -3.50 -11.88
CA GLU A 250 12.10 -3.95 -13.27
C GLU A 250 12.33 -2.79 -14.25
N THR A 251 11.39 -1.85 -14.36
CA THR A 251 11.51 -0.71 -15.27
C THR A 251 11.45 0.61 -14.51
N MET A 252 12.44 1.48 -14.69
CA MET A 252 12.45 2.84 -14.15
C MET A 252 12.36 3.87 -15.26
N ILE A 253 11.51 4.88 -15.08
CA ILE A 253 11.37 6.05 -15.96
C ILE A 253 11.72 7.27 -15.12
N ASP A 254 12.79 7.99 -15.48
CA ASP A 254 13.34 9.08 -14.67
C ASP A 254 14.13 10.04 -15.61
N ASP A 255 14.17 11.33 -15.31
CA ASP A 255 14.92 12.35 -16.07
C ASP A 255 16.39 12.43 -15.64
N LEU A 256 16.71 11.88 -14.47
CA LEU A 256 18.08 11.72 -14.01
C LEU A 256 18.82 10.65 -14.82
N GLU A 257 20.14 10.65 -14.67
CA GLU A 257 20.97 9.55 -15.16
C GLU A 257 20.91 8.36 -14.19
N PRO A 258 21.01 7.11 -14.68
CA PRO A 258 21.02 5.91 -13.85
C PRO A 258 22.04 5.97 -12.69
N GLU A 259 23.22 6.54 -12.94
CA GLU A 259 24.29 6.69 -11.96
C GLU A 259 23.90 7.66 -10.84
N LYS A 260 23.15 8.73 -11.16
CA LYS A 260 22.66 9.69 -10.18
C LYS A 260 21.58 9.06 -9.30
N THR A 261 20.64 8.32 -9.89
CA THR A 261 19.63 7.59 -9.11
C THR A 261 20.29 6.57 -8.18
N LEU A 262 21.30 5.84 -8.67
CA LEU A 262 22.06 4.90 -7.86
C LEU A 262 22.82 5.59 -6.72
N ALA A 263 23.44 6.74 -6.97
CA ALA A 263 24.18 7.49 -5.95
C ALA A 263 23.25 8.03 -4.85
N LEU A 264 22.08 8.57 -5.22
CA LEU A 264 21.16 9.21 -4.28
C LEU A 264 20.32 8.19 -3.49
N TYR A 265 19.75 7.20 -4.18
CA TYR A 265 18.75 6.30 -3.61
C TYR A 265 19.24 4.86 -3.49
N LYS A 266 20.41 4.54 -4.03
CA LYS A 266 20.95 3.16 -4.07
C LYS A 266 20.02 2.17 -4.77
N ILE A 267 19.14 2.65 -5.64
CA ILE A 267 18.21 1.82 -6.42
C ILE A 267 18.85 1.48 -7.76
N LYS A 268 18.64 0.25 -8.22
CA LYS A 268 19.00 -0.18 -9.58
C LYS A 268 17.74 -0.53 -10.37
N ALA A 269 17.77 -0.35 -11.68
CA ALA A 269 16.72 -0.81 -12.58
C ALA A 269 17.29 -1.86 -13.54
N LYS A 270 16.49 -2.86 -13.91
CA LYS A 270 16.84 -3.80 -14.99
C LYS A 270 16.71 -3.13 -16.35
N GLU A 271 15.67 -2.31 -16.50
CA GLU A 271 15.41 -1.45 -17.65
C GLU A 271 15.31 0.00 -17.18
N TYR A 272 16.03 0.91 -17.82
CA TYR A 272 16.01 2.33 -17.52
C TYR A 272 15.59 3.11 -18.75
N VAL A 273 14.54 3.92 -18.62
CA VAL A 273 14.01 4.78 -19.67
C VAL A 273 14.26 6.22 -19.24
N LYS A 274 15.29 6.83 -19.83
CA LYS A 274 15.58 8.24 -19.61
C LYS A 274 14.60 9.12 -20.40
N VAL A 275 14.04 10.13 -19.75
CA VAL A 275 13.14 11.14 -20.36
C VAL A 275 13.94 12.31 -20.91
#